data_AF-A0AB33A8Q6-F1
#
_entry.id   AF-A0AB33A8Q6-F1
#
_cell.length_a   1.000
_cell.length_b   1.000
_cell.length_c   1.000
_cell.angle_alpha   90.00
_cell.angle_beta   90.00
_cell.angle_gamma   90.00
#
_symmetry.space_group_name_H-M   'P 1'
#
loop_
_entity.id
_entity.type
_entity.pdbx_description
1 polymer ?
#
loop_
_entity_poly.entity_id
_entity_poly.type
_entity_poly.pdbx_seq_one_letter_code
_entity_poly.pdbx_strand_id
1 'polypeptide(L)' 'MALKRIDPDGHWDLDDVCERIEAIHGDRPARGTLSAIENGARGASAQLLAALEEAYNLPAGSITTDYAPRATPATSEVA' A
#
# COMPACT_ATOMS: atom_id res chain seq x y z
N MET A 1 -9.38 -10.68 -4.34
CA MET A 1 -9.73 -10.83 -2.92
C MET A 1 -9.26 -9.59 -2.16
N ALA A 2 -10.03 -9.14 -1.17
CA ALA A 2 -9.77 -7.91 -0.42
C ALA A 2 -8.58 -8.09 0.55
N LEU A 3 -7.71 -7.07 0.62
CA LEU A 3 -6.62 -6.93 1.58
C LEU A 3 -7.21 -6.85 2.99
N LYS A 4 -7.53 -8.02 3.55
CA LYS A 4 -8.32 -8.14 4.76
C LYS A 4 -7.46 -7.72 5.96
N ARG A 5 -7.65 -6.44 6.37
CA ARG A 5 -7.02 -5.74 7.50
C ARG A 5 -5.50 -5.76 7.46
N ILE A 6 -4.89 -4.60 7.23
CA ILE A 6 -3.43 -4.53 7.17
C ILE A 6 -2.82 -4.72 8.58
N ASP A 7 -3.59 -4.46 9.65
CA ASP A 7 -3.27 -4.89 11.01
C ASP A 7 -4.22 -6.03 11.51
N PRO A 8 -3.74 -7.28 11.63
CA PRO A 8 -4.53 -8.39 12.16
C PRO A 8 -4.82 -8.26 13.67
N ASP A 9 -3.96 -7.58 14.43
CA ASP A 9 -4.06 -7.42 15.88
C ASP A 9 -4.84 -6.14 16.28
N GLY A 10 -4.97 -5.19 15.35
CA GLY A 10 -5.73 -3.94 15.54
C GLY A 10 -5.04 -2.99 16.52
N HIS A 11 -3.72 -3.05 16.57
CA HIS A 11 -2.89 -2.17 17.35
C HIS A 11 -2.79 -0.78 16.76
N TRP A 12 -2.80 -0.64 15.42
CA TRP A 12 -2.56 0.61 14.72
C TRP A 12 -3.75 1.03 13.87
N ASP A 13 -4.08 2.31 13.91
CA ASP A 13 -5.05 2.89 12.99
C ASP A 13 -4.41 3.31 11.66
N LEU A 14 -5.23 3.76 10.71
CA LEU A 14 -4.73 4.16 9.40
C LEU A 14 -3.80 5.39 9.46
N ASP A 15 -3.97 6.27 10.43
CA ASP A 15 -3.12 7.46 10.59
C ASP A 15 -1.75 7.07 11.14
N ASP A 16 -1.68 6.16 12.12
CA ASP A 16 -0.42 5.57 12.63
C ASP A 16 0.42 4.99 11.48
N VAL A 17 -0.25 4.31 10.55
CA VAL A 17 0.39 3.65 9.41
C VAL A 17 0.88 4.68 8.39
N CYS A 18 0.10 5.74 8.15
CA CYS A 18 0.54 6.85 7.30
C CYS A 18 1.81 7.49 7.86
N GLU A 19 1.83 7.79 9.15
CA GLU A 19 2.97 8.42 9.82
C GLU A 19 4.21 7.54 9.80
N ARG A 20 4.03 6.23 9.95
CA ARG A 20 5.15 5.30 9.89
C ARG A 20 5.74 5.17 8.49
N ILE A 21 4.90 5.11 7.46
CA ILE A 21 5.37 5.08 6.06
C ILE A 21 6.11 6.39 5.73
N GLU A 22 5.60 7.53 6.19
CA GLU A 22 6.26 8.84 6.08
C GLU A 22 7.62 8.84 6.78
N ALA A 23 7.71 8.28 7.99
CA ALA A 23 8.96 8.22 8.75
C ALA A 23 10.03 7.34 8.08
N ILE A 24 9.64 6.27 7.38
CA ILE A 24 10.56 5.32 6.73
C ILE A 24 10.95 5.80 5.33
N HIS A 25 9.98 6.26 4.53
CA HIS A 25 10.17 6.53 3.11
C HIS A 25 10.16 8.03 2.75
N GLY A 26 9.79 8.90 3.68
CA GLY A 26 9.68 10.35 3.47
C GLY A 26 8.47 10.78 2.63
N ASP A 27 7.58 9.85 2.28
CA ASP A 27 6.35 10.11 1.52
C ASP A 27 5.13 9.55 2.26
N ARG A 28 4.20 10.42 2.62
CA ARG A 28 3.00 10.05 3.38
C ARG A 28 1.86 9.68 2.41
N PRO A 29 1.43 8.41 2.36
CA PRO A 29 0.24 8.07 1.60
C PRO A 29 -1.00 8.73 2.23
N ALA A 30 -1.96 9.12 1.39
CA ALA A 30 -3.22 9.64 1.90
C ALA A 30 -4.00 8.55 2.65
N ARG A 31 -4.54 8.87 3.84
CA ARG A 31 -5.39 7.97 4.63
C ARG A 31 -6.52 7.31 3.81
N GLY A 32 -7.18 8.08 2.94
CA GLY A 32 -8.22 7.56 2.05
C GLY A 32 -7.70 6.54 1.04
N THR A 33 -6.44 6.65 0.62
CA THR A 33 -5.78 5.65 -0.23
C THR A 33 -5.60 4.34 0.52
N LEU A 34 -5.05 4.38 1.75
CA LEU A 34 -4.89 3.18 2.57
C LEU A 34 -6.25 2.54 2.86
N SER A 35 -7.26 3.32 3.26
CA SER A 35 -8.62 2.82 3.49
C SER A 35 -9.23 2.13 2.26
N ALA A 36 -9.06 2.70 1.07
CA ALA A 36 -9.56 2.08 -0.16
C ALA A 36 -8.79 0.79 -0.51
N ILE A 37 -7.51 0.71 -0.17
CA ILE A 37 -6.69 -0.50 -0.32
C ILE A 37 -7.19 -1.59 0.65
N GLU A 38 -7.37 -1.27 1.94
CA GLU A 38 -7.88 -2.20 2.97
C GLU A 38 -9.26 -2.77 2.61
N ASN A 39 -10.15 -1.93 2.11
CA ASN A 39 -11.48 -2.36 1.72
C ASN A 39 -11.51 -3.10 0.37
N GLY A 40 -10.36 -3.27 -0.30
CA GLY A 40 -10.26 -3.88 -1.62
C GLY A 40 -10.91 -3.04 -2.73
N ALA A 41 -11.21 -1.77 -2.46
CA ALA A 41 -11.82 -0.84 -3.42
C ALA A 41 -10.82 -0.39 -4.50
N ARG A 42 -9.52 -0.50 -4.23
CA ARG A 42 -8.44 -0.29 -5.21
C ARG A 42 -7.26 -1.22 -4.96
N GLY A 43 -6.46 -1.43 -6.00
CA GLY A 43 -5.13 -2.03 -5.86
C GLY A 43 -4.09 -1.03 -5.34
N ALA A 44 -2.92 -1.59 -5.00
CA ALA A 44 -1.73 -0.86 -4.59
C ALA A 44 -0.57 -1.18 -5.55
N SER A 45 0.38 -0.25 -5.69
CA SER A 45 1.61 -0.51 -6.44
C SER A 45 2.54 -1.44 -5.65
N ALA A 46 3.46 -2.13 -6.33
CA ALA A 46 4.46 -2.95 -5.67
C ALA A 46 5.30 -2.17 -4.63
N GLN A 47 5.60 -0.89 -4.92
CA GLN A 47 6.31 -0.01 -3.99
C GLN A 47 5.50 0.28 -2.72
N LEU A 48 4.19 0.53 -2.85
CA LEU A 48 3.33 0.77 -1.71
C LEU A 48 3.12 -0.50 -0.86
N LEU A 49 3.06 -1.67 -1.50
CA LEU A 49 2.99 -2.95 -0.79
C LEU A 49 4.27 -3.20 0.02
N ALA A 50 5.45 -2.95 -0.56
CA ALA A 50 6.71 -3.06 0.16
C ALA A 50 6.81 -2.10 1.35
N ALA A 51 6.37 -0.84 1.15
CA ALA A 51 6.33 0.15 2.24
C ALA A 51 5.39 -0.27 3.38
N LEU A 52 4.26 -0.91 3.05
CA LEU A 52 3.36 -1.48 4.06
C LEU A 52 4.03 -2.65 4.79
N GLU A 53 4.68 -3.58 4.08
CA GLU A 53 5.41 -4.69 4.72
C GLU A 53 6.47 -4.20 5.71
N GLU A 54 7.24 -3.18 5.35
CA GLU A 54 8.22 -2.56 6.25
C GLU A 54 7.56 -1.84 7.43
N ALA A 55 6.47 -1.09 7.19
CA ALA A 55 5.74 -0.41 8.24
C ALA A 55 5.22 -1.41 9.29
N TYR A 56 4.61 -2.52 8.87
CA TYR A 56 4.07 -3.54 9.77
C TYR A 56 5.10 -4.56 10.25
N ASN A 57 6.37 -4.42 9.87
CA ASN A 57 7.42 -5.37 10.18
C ASN A 57 7.07 -6.81 9.74
N LEU A 58 6.44 -6.92 8.57
CA LEU A 58 6.07 -8.17 7.93
C LEU A 58 7.19 -8.64 6.98
N PRO A 59 7.26 -9.95 6.67
CA PRO A 59 8.19 -10.44 5.65
C PRO A 59 7.89 -9.81 4.27
N ALA A 60 8.93 -9.53 3.50
CA ALA A 60 8.76 -9.06 2.12
C ALA A 60 7.97 -10.09 1.28
N GLY A 61 6.99 -9.62 0.52
CA GLY A 61 6.07 -10.44 -0.27
C GLY A 61 4.95 -11.14 0.53
N SER A 62 4.77 -10.81 1.81
CA SER A 62 3.66 -11.31 2.63
C SER A 62 2.32 -10.64 2.29
N ILE A 63 2.33 -9.39 1.81
CA ILE A 63 1.12 -8.71 1.33
C ILE A 63 0.94 -9.04 -0.14
N THR A 64 0.08 -10.03 -0.41
CA THR A 64 -0.29 -10.41 -1.78
C THR A 64 -1.45 -9.56 -2.30
N THR A 65 -1.35 -9.10 -3.55
CA THR A 65 -2.46 -8.45 -4.26
C THR A 65 -2.81 -9.21 -5.53
N ASP A 66 -4.10 -9.36 -5.83
CA ASP A 66 -4.57 -9.82 -7.14
C ASP A 66 -4.59 -8.67 -8.16
N TYR A 67 -4.10 -7.48 -7.79
CA TYR A 67 -4.04 -6.33 -8.68
C TYR A 67 -3.01 -6.56 -9.80
N ALA A 68 -3.51 -6.87 -10.99
CA ALA A 68 -2.75 -6.71 -12.21
C ALA A 68 -2.77 -5.23 -12.59
N PRO A 69 -1.60 -4.55 -12.71
CA PRO A 69 -1.54 -3.22 -13.31
C PRO A 69 -2.27 -3.26 -14.65
N ARG A 70 -3.33 -2.47 -14.80
CA ARG A 70 -3.92 -2.28 -16.13
C ARG A 70 -2.82 -1.62 -16.94
N ALA A 71 -2.36 -2.27 -18.02
CA ALA A 71 -1.37 -1.71 -18.92
C ALA A 71 -1.91 -0.39 -19.49
N THR A 72 -1.66 0.71 -18.80
CA THR A 72 -1.67 2.03 -19.41
C THR A 72 -0.55 2.00 -20.42
N PRO A 73 -0.81 2.31 -21.71
CA PRO A 73 0.28 2.49 -22.65
C PRO A 73 1.24 3.48 -22.00
N ALA A 74 2.50 3.07 -21.82
CA ALA A 74 3.53 4.01 -21.45
C ALA A 74 3.46 5.11 -22.50
N THR A 75 3.07 6.32 -22.11
CA THR A 75 3.37 7.48 -22.93
C THR A 75 4.89 7.56 -22.92
N SER A 76 5.49 6.91 -23.92
CA SER A 76 6.87 7.10 -24.27
C SER A 76 7.08 8.60 -24.46
N GLU A 77 8.00 9.11 -23.67
CA GLU A 77 8.59 10.43 -23.78
C GLU A 77 8.96 10.70 -25.25
N VAL A 78 8.60 11.88 -25.77
CA VAL A 78 9.18 12.38 -27.03
C VAL A 78 9.56 13.85 -26.89
N ALA A 79 10.88 14.05 -26.97
CA ALA A 79 11.66 15.20 -27.43
C ALA A 79 11.75 16.47 -26.57
#